data_AF-A0AAV0XDD9-F1
#
_entry.id   AF-A0AAV0XDD9-F1
#
_cell.length_a   1.000
_cell.length_b   1.000
_cell.length_c   1.000
_cell.angle_alpha   90.00
_cell.angle_beta   90.00
_cell.angle_gamma   90.00
#
_symmetry.space_group_name_H-M   'P 1'
#
loop_
_entity.id
_entity.type
_entity.pdbx_description
1 polymer ?
#
loop_
_entity_poly.entity_id
_entity_poly.type
_entity_poly.pdbx_seq_one_letter_code
_entity_poly.pdbx_strand_id
1 'polypeptide(L)' 'MPTISVYCSLLALLLSFNFEYVNSDRKFYVDYEKNEFIKDGNIFRYVSGSLHYFRVPRPYWRDRIRKMKSAGLNAISL' A
#
# COMPACT_ATOMS: atom_id res chain seq x y z
N MET A 1 40.67 0.61 -26.63
CA MET A 1 40.41 0.01 -25.29
C MET A 1 38.93 0.19 -24.95
N PRO A 2 38.04 -0.67 -25.46
CA PRO A 2 36.58 -0.50 -25.33
C PRO A 2 36.02 -0.92 -23.97
N THR A 3 36.83 -1.55 -23.12
CA THR A 3 36.40 -2.15 -21.84
C THR A 3 35.96 -1.10 -20.81
N ILE A 4 36.62 0.05 -20.73
CA ILE A 4 36.29 1.13 -19.78
C ILE A 4 34.98 1.84 -20.16
N SER A 5 34.74 2.03 -21.46
CA SER A 5 33.51 2.67 -21.97
C SER A 5 32.27 1.86 -21.61
N VAL A 6 32.35 0.52 -21.72
CA VAL A 6 31.23 -0.38 -21.42
C VAL A 6 30.85 -0.35 -19.94
N TYR A 7 31.85 -0.37 -19.05
CA TYR A 7 31.63 -0.25 -17.60
C TYR A 7 31.01 1.10 -17.21
N CYS A 8 31.43 2.19 -17.84
CA CYS A 8 30.91 3.52 -17.58
C CYS A 8 29.42 3.63 -17.99
N SER A 9 29.06 3.05 -19.14
CA SER A 9 27.65 2.97 -19.57
C SER A 9 26.79 2.04 -18.70
N LEU A 10 27.34 0.95 -18.17
CA LEU A 10 26.65 0.05 -17.23
C LEU A 10 26.40 0.71 -15.87
N LEU A 11 27.36 1.48 -15.36
CA LEU A 11 27.21 2.27 -14.15
C LEU A 11 26.18 3.39 -14.32
N ALA A 12 26.20 4.08 -15.47
CA ALA A 12 25.19 5.08 -15.81
C ALA A 12 23.78 4.46 -15.89
N LEU A 13 23.64 3.25 -16.44
CA LEU A 13 22.38 2.50 -16.48
C LEU A 13 21.88 2.12 -15.08
N LEU A 14 22.77 1.70 -14.18
CA LEU A 14 22.44 1.41 -12.77
C LEU A 14 22.03 2.66 -11.99
N LEU A 15 22.63 3.82 -12.28
CA LEU A 15 22.28 5.11 -11.68
C LEU A 15 21.01 5.74 -12.28
N SER A 16 20.58 5.29 -13.47
CA SER A 16 19.33 5.72 -14.12
C SER A 16 18.09 5.05 -13.55
N PHE A 17 18.26 4.01 -12.72
CA PHE A 17 17.18 3.53 -11.86
C PHE A 17 16.90 4.63 -10.85
N ASN A 18 15.94 5.48 -11.17
CA ASN A 18 15.29 6.37 -10.22
C ASN A 18 14.72 5.48 -9.11
N PHE A 19 15.51 5.26 -8.07
CA PHE A 19 15.05 4.61 -6.88
C PHE A 19 14.10 5.59 -6.21
N GLU A 20 12.82 5.41 -6.47
CA GLU A 20 11.77 6.17 -5.82
C GLU A 20 11.88 5.85 -4.34
N TYR A 21 12.50 6.78 -3.61
CA TYR A 21 12.69 6.67 -2.18
C TYR A 21 11.29 6.65 -1.56
N VAL A 22 10.79 5.44 -1.25
CA VAL A 22 9.52 5.26 -0.56
C VAL A 22 9.70 5.83 0.85
N ASN A 23 9.33 7.09 1.00
CA ASN A 23 9.35 7.75 2.28
C ASN A 23 8.33 7.05 3.19
N SER A 24 8.78 6.59 4.36
CA SER A 24 7.99 5.80 5.32
C SER A 24 6.94 6.62 6.08
N ASP A 25 6.70 7.86 5.68
CA ASP A 25 5.70 8.74 6.25
C ASP A 25 4.29 8.21 5.94
N ARG A 26 3.75 7.40 6.85
CA ARG A 26 2.37 6.91 6.75
C ARG A 26 1.40 8.08 6.87
N LYS A 27 0.66 8.37 5.81
CA LYS A 27 -0.28 9.50 5.74
C LYS A 27 -1.62 9.02 5.18
N PHE A 28 -2.70 9.51 5.75
CA PHE A 28 -4.06 9.30 5.27
C PHE A 28 -4.83 10.61 5.35
N TYR A 29 -5.34 11.11 4.22
CA TYR A 29 -6.06 12.38 4.16
C TYR A 29 -7.11 12.37 3.05
N VAL A 30 -7.98 13.38 3.07
CA VAL A 30 -9.01 13.60 2.04
C VAL A 30 -8.51 14.68 1.09
N ASP A 31 -8.48 14.37 -0.20
CA ASP A 31 -8.36 15.35 -1.27
C ASP A 31 -9.76 15.84 -1.64
N TYR A 32 -10.11 17.03 -1.16
CA TYR A 32 -11.44 17.62 -1.37
C TYR A 32 -11.63 18.15 -2.79
N GLU A 33 -10.55 18.49 -3.52
CA GLU A 33 -10.66 18.96 -4.91
C GLU A 33 -11.01 17.79 -5.83
N LYS A 34 -10.41 16.62 -5.60
CA LYS A 34 -10.64 15.41 -6.40
C LYS A 34 -11.73 14.49 -5.82
N ASN A 35 -12.21 14.75 -4.61
CA ASN A 35 -13.14 13.89 -3.87
C ASN A 35 -12.59 12.45 -3.67
N GLU A 36 -11.32 12.34 -3.31
CA GLU A 36 -10.61 11.07 -3.15
C GLU A 36 -9.97 10.95 -1.76
N PHE A 37 -9.79 9.72 -1.28
CA PHE A 37 -8.90 9.48 -0.14
C PHE A 37 -7.50 9.22 -0.68
N ILE A 38 -6.49 9.78 -0.02
CA ILE A 38 -5.09 9.53 -0.33
C ILE A 38 -4.47 8.78 0.84
N LYS A 39 -3.81 7.66 0.54
CA LYS A 39 -3.03 6.87 1.49
C LYS A 39 -1.60 6.73 0.97
N ASP A 40 -0.63 7.22 1.75
CA ASP A 40 0.79 7.14 1.44
C ASP A 40 1.12 7.64 0.02
N GLY A 41 0.57 8.80 -0.35
CA GLY A 41 0.74 9.43 -1.66
C GLY A 41 -0.08 8.84 -2.80
N ASN A 42 -0.84 7.76 -2.57
CA ASN A 42 -1.60 7.06 -3.60
C ASN A 42 -3.12 7.19 -3.38
N ILE A 43 -3.90 7.23 -4.46
CA ILE A 43 -5.36 7.18 -4.40
C ILE A 43 -5.80 5.89 -3.71
N PHE A 44 -6.70 6.02 -2.74
CA PHE A 44 -7.19 4.93 -1.93
C PHE A 44 -8.71 4.89 -1.95
N ARG A 45 -9.25 3.68 -2.17
CA ARG A 45 -10.68 3.38 -2.02
C ARG A 45 -10.81 2.27 -0.99
N TYR A 46 -11.51 2.53 0.11
CA TYR A 46 -11.86 1.44 1.02
C TYR A 46 -13.06 0.66 0.49
N VAL A 47 -12.96 -0.66 0.60
CA VAL A 47 -14.08 -1.60 0.51
C VAL A 47 -14.14 -2.28 1.87
N SER A 48 -15.20 -1.97 2.61
CA SER A 48 -15.32 -2.24 4.05
C SER A 48 -16.46 -3.22 4.32
N GLY A 49 -16.37 -3.92 5.44
CA GLY A 49 -17.47 -4.69 6.03
C GLY A 49 -17.53 -4.47 7.54
N SER A 50 -18.72 -4.61 8.12
CA SER A 50 -18.93 -4.45 9.55
C SER A 50 -18.57 -5.74 10.31
N LEU A 51 -17.73 -5.62 11.34
CA LEU A 51 -17.39 -6.68 12.27
C LEU A 51 -17.54 -6.17 13.71
N HIS A 52 -18.72 -6.36 14.28
CA HIS A 52 -18.94 -6.04 15.68
C HIS A 52 -18.22 -7.05 16.58
N TYR A 53 -17.06 -6.65 17.11
CA TYR A 53 -16.16 -7.55 17.85
C TYR A 53 -16.82 -8.24 19.05
N PHE A 54 -17.80 -7.58 19.69
CA PHE A 54 -18.54 -8.12 20.83
C PHE A 54 -19.56 -9.22 20.45
N ARG A 55 -19.90 -9.35 19.16
CA ARG A 55 -20.78 -10.42 18.64
C ARG A 55 -20.01 -11.67 18.22
N VAL A 56 -18.68 -11.66 18.28
CA VAL A 56 -17.82 -12.76 17.85
C VAL A 56 -16.87 -13.12 19.00
N PRO A 57 -16.83 -14.38 19.47
CA PRO A 57 -15.84 -14.81 20.45
C PRO A 57 -14.41 -14.52 19.98
N ARG A 58 -13.55 -14.03 20.88
CA ARG A 58 -12.15 -13.65 20.57
C ARG A 58 -11.36 -14.68 19.75
N PRO A 59 -11.47 -16.00 20.00
CA PRO A 59 -10.75 -17.01 19.19
C PRO A 59 -11.09 -16.97 17.69
N TYR A 60 -12.28 -16.47 17.33
CA TYR A 60 -12.74 -16.42 15.94
C TYR A 60 -12.45 -15.12 15.22
N TRP A 61 -11.97 -14.06 15.89
CA TRP A 61 -11.70 -12.77 15.23
C TRP A 61 -10.75 -12.90 14.06
N ARG A 62 -9.63 -13.61 14.25
CA ARG A 62 -8.63 -13.81 13.20
C ARG A 62 -9.20 -14.55 11.98
N ASP A 63 -10.06 -15.54 12.22
CA ASP A 63 -10.77 -16.25 11.15
C ASP A 63 -11.72 -15.32 10.38
N ARG A 64 -12.55 -14.53 11.08
CA ARG A 64 -13.49 -13.59 10.45
C ARG A 64 -12.75 -12.53 9.62
N ILE A 65 -11.70 -11.93 10.17
CA ILE A 65 -10.88 -10.92 9.48
C ILE A 65 -10.21 -11.51 8.23
N ARG A 66 -9.70 -12.75 8.30
CA ARG A 66 -9.11 -13.42 7.13
C ARG A 66 -10.14 -13.70 6.04
N LYS A 67 -11.33 -14.19 6.39
CA LYS A 67 -12.42 -14.42 5.44
C LYS A 67 -12.88 -13.12 4.78
N MET A 68 -13.00 -12.04 5.55
CA MET A 68 -13.29 -10.69 5.03
C MET A 68 -12.21 -10.23 4.03
N LYS A 69 -10.93 -10.44 4.35
CA LYS A 69 -9.82 -10.13 3.45
C LYS A 69 -9.86 -10.96 2.17
N SER A 70 -10.14 -12.26 2.27
CA SER A 70 -10.30 -13.16 1.12
C SER A 70 -11.52 -12.80 0.26
N ALA A 71 -12.55 -12.20 0.84
CA ALA A 71 -13.70 -11.66 0.12
C ALA A 71 -13.41 -10.32 -0.59
N GLY A 72 -12.18 -9.79 -0.53
CA GLY A 72 -11.77 -8.57 -1.20
C GLY A 72 -11.85 -7.30 -0.35
N LEU A 73 -12.21 -7.40 0.94
CA LEU A 73 -12.25 -6.23 1.83
C LEU A 73 -10.83 -5.78 2.19
N ASN A 74 -10.62 -4.46 2.24
CA ASN A 74 -9.35 -3.86 2.62
C ASN A 74 -9.44 -3.00 3.90
N ALA A 75 -10.65 -2.85 4.46
CA ALA A 75 -10.93 -2.17 5.70
C ALA A 75 -12.04 -2.91 6.48
N ILE A 76 -12.14 -2.62 7.78
CA ILE A 76 -13.18 -3.15 8.67
C ILE A 76 -13.78 -1.97 9.43
N SER A 77 -15.11 -1.95 9.54
CA SER A 77 -15.86 -1.09 10.45
C SER A 77 -16.25 -1.91 11.69
N LEU A 78 -15.96 -1.42 12.90
CA LEU A 78 -16.20 -2.13 14.16
C LEU A 78 -17.53 -1.72 14.82
#